data_AF-A0A831M8K0-F1
#
_entry.id   AF-A0A831M8K0-F1
#
_cell.length_a   1.000
_cell.length_b   1.000
_cell.length_c   1.000
_cell.angle_alpha   90.00
_cell.angle_beta   90.00
_cell.angle_gamma   90.00
#
_symmetry.space_group_name_H-M   'P 1'
#
loop_
_entity.id
_entity.type
_entity.pdbx_description
1 polymer ?
#
loop_
_entity_poly.entity_id
_entity_poly.type
_entity_poly.pdbx_seq_one_letter_code
_entity_poly.pdbx_strand_id
1 'polypeptide(L)'
;IGNAAEHSTAILMARENRMDLSLGIAVGSSIQIALFVAPLLVVASYFLAPRPMDLVFTPAEVMASVLAVAISAQIASDGESNWFEGVQLLAVYVILGIAFYFLPEMAAGQK
;
A
#
# COMPACT_ATOMS: atom_id res chain seq x y z
N ILE A 1 -5.55 13.17 -8.26
CA ILE A 1 -5.19 13.91 -7.02
C ILE A 1 -5.78 13.07 -5.89
N GLY A 2 -4.98 12.63 -4.94
CA GLY A 2 -5.41 11.66 -3.92
C GLY A 2 -4.19 11.16 -3.17
N ASN A 3 -3.66 10.01 -3.55
CA ASN A 3 -2.58 9.36 -2.79
C ASN A 3 -1.30 10.20 -2.64
N ALA A 4 -0.69 10.69 -3.73
CA ALA A 4 0.57 11.45 -3.63
C ALA A 4 0.45 12.78 -2.85
N ALA A 5 -0.70 13.46 -2.94
CA ALA A 5 -0.95 14.70 -2.20
C ALA A 5 -1.19 14.42 -0.71
N GLU A 6 -1.94 13.36 -0.39
CA GLU A 6 -2.16 12.88 0.98
C GLU A 6 -0.85 12.42 1.63
N HIS A 7 -0.04 11.62 0.92
CA HIS A 7 1.27 11.19 1.41
C HIS A 7 2.25 12.35 1.58
N SER A 8 2.26 13.35 0.67
CA SER A 8 3.05 14.57 0.88
C SER A 8 2.60 15.32 2.13
N THR A 9 1.30 15.33 2.41
CA THR A 9 0.74 15.95 3.62
C THR A 9 1.15 15.16 4.86
N ALA A 10 1.13 13.83 4.81
CA ALA A 10 1.63 12.98 5.90
C ALA A 10 3.10 13.29 6.23
N ILE A 11 3.97 13.43 5.21
CA ILE A 11 5.38 13.80 5.42
C ILE A 11 5.49 15.20 6.04
N LEU A 12 4.70 16.17 5.59
CA LEU A 12 4.69 17.52 6.18
C LEU A 12 4.25 17.49 7.65
N MET A 13 3.19 16.76 7.98
CA MET A 13 2.70 16.60 9.35
C MET A 13 3.71 15.87 10.24
N ALA A 14 4.40 14.84 9.72
CA ALA A 14 5.49 14.20 10.43
C ALA A 14 6.64 15.17 10.73
N ARG A 15 7.00 16.05 9.79
CA ARG A 15 8.01 17.10 10.00
C ARG A 15 7.60 18.16 11.02
N GLU A 16 6.30 18.37 11.20
CA GLU A 16 5.72 19.22 12.25
C GLU A 16 5.55 18.50 13.60
N ASN A 17 6.16 17.31 13.77
CA ASN A 17 6.07 16.50 14.99
C ASN A 17 4.62 16.05 15.30
N ARG A 18 3.78 15.89 14.26
CA ARG A 18 2.41 15.37 14.33
C ARG A 18 2.36 13.94 13.77
N MET A 19 3.08 13.01 14.40
CA MET A 19 3.24 11.64 13.88
C MET A 19 1.91 10.86 13.85
N ASP A 20 1.06 11.00 14.87
CA ASP A 20 -0.27 10.36 14.90
C ASP A 20 -1.13 10.76 13.70
N LEU A 21 -1.08 12.04 13.31
CA LEU A 21 -1.78 12.57 12.15
C LEU A 21 -1.18 12.02 10.85
N SER A 22 0.16 11.95 10.77
CA SER A 22 0.87 11.35 9.63
C SER A 22 0.47 9.88 9.42
N LEU A 23 0.52 9.07 10.48
CA LEU A 23 0.10 7.67 10.47
C LEU A 23 -1.39 7.54 10.14
N GLY A 24 -2.24 8.39 10.72
CA GLY A 24 -3.67 8.43 10.44
C GLY A 24 -3.99 8.70 8.97
N ILE A 25 -3.26 9.62 8.33
CA ILE A 25 -3.40 9.89 6.88
C ILE A 25 -2.97 8.66 6.07
N ALA A 26 -1.81 8.07 6.38
CA ALA A 26 -1.28 6.92 5.62
C ALA A 26 -2.16 5.66 5.75
N VAL A 27 -2.56 5.32 6.97
CA VAL A 27 -3.44 4.16 7.26
C VAL A 27 -4.85 4.42 6.73
N GLY A 28 -5.39 5.62 6.92
CA GLY A 28 -6.71 6.00 6.42
C GLY A 28 -6.81 5.87 4.90
N SER A 29 -5.81 6.38 4.16
CA SER A 29 -5.74 6.25 2.71
C SER A 29 -5.62 4.78 2.28
N SER A 30 -4.83 3.97 2.98
CA SER A 30 -4.71 2.52 2.71
C SER A 30 -6.04 1.78 2.91
N ILE A 31 -6.76 2.06 4.00
CA ILE A 31 -8.09 1.49 4.28
C ILE A 31 -9.09 1.93 3.21
N GLN A 32 -9.08 3.20 2.79
CA GLN A 32 -9.95 3.70 1.73
C GLN A 32 -9.68 2.99 0.40
N ILE A 33 -8.41 2.76 0.05
CA ILE A 33 -8.06 2.00 -1.15
C ILE A 33 -8.61 0.57 -1.07
N ALA A 34 -8.41 -0.10 0.06
CA ALA A 34 -8.82 -1.49 0.24
C ALA A 34 -10.35 -1.69 0.30
N LEU A 35 -11.06 -0.83 1.05
CA LEU A 35 -12.49 -1.02 1.35
C LEU A 35 -13.43 -0.24 0.42
N PHE A 36 -12.93 0.78 -0.28
CA PHE A 36 -13.77 1.60 -1.16
C PHE A 36 -13.26 1.58 -2.60
N VAL A 37 -12.01 1.95 -2.85
CA VAL A 37 -11.51 2.11 -4.23
C VAL A 37 -11.48 0.78 -4.97
N ALA A 38 -10.88 -0.28 -4.41
CA ALA A 38 -10.81 -1.57 -5.08
C ALA A 38 -12.21 -2.18 -5.36
N PRO A 39 -13.15 -2.24 -4.40
CA PRO A 39 -14.52 -2.69 -4.68
C PRO A 39 -15.24 -1.81 -5.70
N LEU A 40 -15.08 -0.49 -5.63
CA LEU A 40 -15.68 0.43 -6.59
C LEU A 40 -15.15 0.19 -8.00
N LEU A 41 -13.85 -0.08 -8.15
CA LEU A 41 -13.25 -0.39 -9.46
C LEU A 41 -13.76 -1.71 -10.04
N VAL A 42 -13.96 -2.73 -9.20
CA VAL A 42 -14.59 -3.99 -9.62
C VAL A 42 -15.98 -3.74 -10.19
N VAL A 43 -16.86 -3.06 -9.44
CA VAL A 43 -18.22 -2.73 -9.93
C VAL A 43 -18.15 -1.81 -11.16
N ALA A 44 -17.25 -0.82 -11.11
CA ALA A 44 -16.79 0.05 -12.20
C ALA A 44 -16.64 -0.66 -13.55
N SER A 45 -15.83 -1.73 -13.50
CA SER A 45 -15.35 -2.45 -14.67
C SER A 45 -16.46 -3.13 -15.47
N TYR A 46 -17.56 -3.55 -14.82
CA TYR A 46 -18.69 -4.20 -15.51
C TYR A 46 -19.40 -3.26 -16.49
N PHE A 47 -19.29 -1.94 -16.29
CA PHE A 47 -19.96 -0.94 -17.12
C PHE A 47 -19.00 -0.22 -18.06
N LEU A 48 -17.73 -0.06 -17.68
CA LEU A 48 -16.79 0.82 -18.35
C LEU A 48 -15.66 0.09 -19.10
N ALA A 49 -15.33 -1.14 -18.71
CA ALA A 49 -14.17 -1.85 -19.24
C ALA A 49 -14.57 -2.94 -20.26
N PRO A 50 -13.73 -3.22 -21.28
CA PRO A 50 -13.97 -4.34 -22.21
C PRO A 50 -14.01 -5.72 -21.54
N ARG A 51 -13.37 -5.84 -20.37
CA ARG A 51 -13.38 -7.04 -19.52
C ARG A 51 -13.52 -6.64 -18.05
N PRO A 52 -14.34 -7.35 -17.26
CA PRO A 52 -14.50 -7.07 -15.84
C PRO A 52 -13.19 -7.34 -15.08
N MET A 53 -12.95 -6.54 -14.05
CA MET A 53 -11.84 -6.67 -13.12
C MET A 53 -12.23 -7.61 -11.98
N ASP A 54 -11.39 -8.58 -11.70
CA ASP A 54 -11.51 -9.47 -10.54
C ASP A 54 -10.54 -9.07 -9.42
N LEU A 55 -10.86 -9.41 -8.16
CA LEU A 55 -9.95 -9.29 -7.01
C LEU A 55 -9.08 -10.54 -6.85
N VAL A 56 -8.54 -11.04 -7.96
CA VAL A 56 -7.64 -12.20 -7.96
C VAL A 56 -6.21 -11.67 -7.98
N PHE A 57 -5.57 -11.76 -6.83
CA PHE A 57 -4.15 -11.45 -6.65
C PHE A 57 -3.33 -12.73 -6.70
N THR A 58 -2.12 -12.63 -7.23
CA THR A 58 -1.13 -13.72 -7.19
C THR A 58 -0.70 -14.01 -5.75
N PRO A 59 -0.22 -15.23 -5.44
CA PRO A 59 0.30 -15.53 -4.10
C PRO A 59 1.40 -14.56 -3.64
N ALA A 60 2.21 -14.06 -4.57
CA ALA A 60 3.25 -13.07 -4.29
C ALA A 60 2.66 -11.71 -3.86
N GLU A 61 1.64 -11.22 -4.55
CA GLU A 61 0.94 -9.96 -4.22
C GLU A 61 0.22 -10.03 -2.87
N VAL A 62 -0.46 -11.15 -2.61
CA VAL A 62 -1.13 -11.39 -1.31
C VAL A 62 -0.08 -11.44 -0.19
N MET A 63 1.01 -12.19 -0.38
CA MET A 63 2.07 -12.30 0.63
C MET A 63 2.74 -10.94 0.89
N ALA A 64 3.08 -10.19 -0.16
CA ALA A 64 3.67 -8.86 -0.03
C ALA A 64 2.75 -7.89 0.73
N SER A 65 1.44 -7.93 0.45
CA SER A 65 0.45 -7.09 1.15
C SER A 65 0.35 -7.46 2.63
N VAL A 66 0.29 -8.74 2.96
CA VAL A 66 0.25 -9.22 4.35
C VAL A 66 1.53 -8.83 5.11
N LEU A 67 2.70 -9.01 4.48
CA LEU A 67 3.97 -8.62 5.08
C LEU A 67 4.07 -7.11 5.29
N ALA A 68 3.62 -6.29 4.33
CA ALA A 68 3.61 -4.84 4.46
C ALA A 68 2.74 -4.39 5.64
N VAL A 69 1.54 -4.96 5.81
CA VAL A 69 0.65 -4.67 6.94
C VAL A 69 1.28 -5.12 8.25
N ALA A 70 1.84 -6.34 8.31
CA ALA A 70 2.45 -6.88 9.52
C ALA A 70 3.66 -6.05 9.99
N ILE A 71 4.57 -5.72 9.08
CA ILE A 71 5.76 -4.91 9.39
C ILE A 71 5.36 -3.50 9.82
N SER A 72 4.42 -2.87 9.11
CA SER A 72 3.95 -1.52 9.45
C SER A 72 3.25 -1.50 10.81
N ALA A 73 2.45 -2.51 11.13
CA ALA A 73 1.79 -2.64 12.43
C ALA A 73 2.80 -2.86 13.56
N GLN A 74 3.81 -3.71 13.35
CA GLN A 74 4.87 -3.95 14.33
C GLN A 74 5.66 -2.68 14.63
N ILE A 75 6.05 -1.92 13.61
CA ILE A 75 6.80 -0.66 13.77
C ILE A 75 5.94 0.41 14.44
N ALA A 76 4.63 0.46 14.15
CA ALA A 76 3.74 1.43 14.79
C ALA A 76 3.30 1.03 16.23
N SER A 77 3.69 -0.14 16.73
CA SER A 77 3.11 -0.71 17.97
C SER A 77 3.71 -0.18 19.27
N ASP A 78 4.95 0.33 19.23
CA ASP A 78 5.63 0.86 20.41
C ASP A 78 5.24 2.31 20.73
N GLY A 79 4.53 2.98 19.81
CA GLY A 79 4.01 4.34 19.99
C GLY A 79 5.07 5.44 19.86
N GLU A 80 6.31 5.09 19.54
CA GLU A 80 7.38 6.03 19.22
C GLU A 80 7.73 5.90 17.74
N SER A 81 8.51 6.86 17.21
CA SER A 81 8.99 6.75 15.84
C SER A 81 10.42 7.24 15.75
N ASN A 82 11.25 6.49 15.02
CA ASN A 82 12.64 6.84 14.81
C ASN A 82 12.99 6.88 13.32
N TRP A 83 14.00 7.67 12.96
CA TRP A 83 14.45 7.78 11.57
C TRP A 83 14.91 6.43 11.01
N PHE A 84 15.46 5.55 11.86
CA PHE A 84 15.92 4.24 11.46
C PHE A 84 14.76 3.30 11.08
N GLU A 85 13.65 3.33 11.82
CA GLU A 85 12.43 2.60 11.45
C GLU A 85 11.88 3.07 10.11
N GLY A 86 11.90 4.38 9.87
CA GLY A 86 11.56 4.96 8.56
C GLY A 86 12.45 4.42 7.44
N VAL A 87 13.76 4.34 7.66
CA VAL A 87 14.70 3.73 6.70
C VAL A 87 14.42 2.24 6.49
N GLN A 88 14.08 1.49 7.54
CA GLN A 88 13.72 0.07 7.44
C GLN A 88 12.45 -0.13 6.61
N LEU A 89 11.41 0.70 6.81
CA LEU A 89 10.19 0.67 6.00
C LEU A 89 10.47 0.98 4.52
N LEU A 90 11.29 2.00 4.25
CA LEU A 90 11.72 2.32 2.89
C LEU A 90 12.54 1.17 2.26
N ALA A 91 13.41 0.52 3.02
CA ALA A 91 14.19 -0.62 2.55
C ALA A 91 13.29 -1.80 2.17
N VAL A 92 12.29 -2.14 3.01
CA VAL A 92 11.30 -3.17 2.69
C VAL A 92 10.54 -2.82 1.40
N TYR A 93 10.10 -1.57 1.25
CA TYR A 93 9.43 -1.11 0.03
C TYR A 93 10.30 -1.29 -1.22
N VAL A 94 11.58 -0.90 -1.15
CA VAL A 94 12.52 -1.06 -2.27
C VAL A 94 12.80 -2.53 -2.58
N ILE A 95 13.00 -3.38 -1.56
CA ILE A 95 13.22 -4.82 -1.74
C ILE A 95 12.02 -5.46 -2.43
N LEU A 96 10.79 -5.15 -1.98
CA LEU A 96 9.58 -5.62 -2.63
C LEU A 96 9.51 -5.10 -4.07
N GLY A 97 9.79 -3.81 -4.32
CA GLY A 97 9.83 -3.24 -5.66
C GLY A 97 10.79 -3.96 -6.61
N ILE A 98 12.00 -4.29 -6.13
CA ILE A 98 12.97 -5.08 -6.89
C ILE A 98 12.45 -6.51 -7.11
N ALA A 99 11.89 -7.16 -6.09
CA ALA A 99 11.34 -8.49 -6.21
C ALA A 99 10.20 -8.56 -7.25
N PHE A 100 9.30 -7.58 -7.27
CA PHE A 100 8.24 -7.46 -8.27
C PHE A 100 8.77 -7.15 -9.67
N TYR A 101 9.84 -6.36 -9.79
CA TYR A 101 10.47 -6.08 -11.09
C TYR A 101 11.04 -7.34 -11.76
N PHE A 102 11.61 -8.26 -10.96
CA PHE A 102 12.17 -9.52 -11.46
C PHE A 102 11.20 -10.69 -11.42
N LEU A 103 9.97 -10.51 -10.91
CA LEU A 103 8.98 -11.57 -10.87
C LEU A 103 8.59 -11.92 -12.32
N PRO A 104 8.83 -13.15 -12.80
CA PRO A 104 8.49 -13.50 -14.17
C PRO A 104 6.96 -13.44 -14.32
N GLU A 105 6.51 -12.89 -15.45
CA GLU A 105 5.10 -12.73 -15.84
C GLU A 105 4.37 -14.07 -16.09
N MET A 106 4.85 -15.17 -15.50
CA MET A 106 4.28 -16.52 -15.56
C MET A 106 2.89 -16.63 -14.89
N ALA A 107 2.30 -15.49 -14.51
CA ALA A 107 0.94 -15.36 -13.98
C ALA A 107 -0.01 -14.56 -14.89
N ALA A 108 0.48 -13.88 -15.94
CA ALA A 108 -0.39 -13.11 -16.86
C ALA A 108 -0.90 -13.93 -18.06
N GLY A 109 -0.53 -15.21 -18.15
CA GLY A 109 -0.74 -16.05 -19.33
C GLY A 109 -1.70 -17.22 -19.18
N GLN A 110 -2.61 -17.23 -18.19
CA GLN A 110 -3.72 -18.20 -18.17
C GLN A 110 -5.02 -17.57 -17.64
N LYS A 111 -5.69 -16.80 -18.49
CA LYS A 111 -7.15 -16.83 -18.73
C LYS A 111 -7.52 -15.91 -19.89
#